data_AF-A0A451AQI2-F1
#
_entry.id   AF-A0A451AQI2-F1
#
_cell.length_a   1.000
_cell.length_b   1.000
_cell.length_c   1.000
_cell.angle_alpha   90.00
_cell.angle_beta   90.00
_cell.angle_gamma   90.00
#
_symmetry.space_group_name_H-M   'P 1'
#
loop_
_entity.id
_entity.type
_entity.pdbx_description
1 polymer ?
#
loop_
_entity_poly.entity_id
_entity_poly.type
_entity_poly.pdbx_seq_one_letter_code
_entity_poly.pdbx_strand_id
1 'polypeptide(L)'
;MTQMAIHLTRKELDTLAFLAHKRSREQTDLIREAVDTFLVQQPARQTDRRRVTLNQLAGIWRNRTDLPDFDALRREWDRSSD
;
A
#
# COMPACT_ATOMS: atom_id res chain seq x y z
N MET A 1 9.00 -15.39 14.94
CA MET A 1 8.07 -14.32 15.40
C MET A 1 8.75 -13.54 16.51
N THR A 2 8.59 -12.23 16.54
CA THR A 2 9.02 -11.37 17.65
C THR A 2 7.82 -11.05 18.55
N GLN A 3 8.05 -11.02 19.87
CA GLN A 3 7.02 -10.69 20.86
C GLN A 3 7.20 -9.24 21.31
N MET A 4 6.09 -8.51 21.40
CA MET A 4 6.04 -7.13 21.86
C MET A 4 4.88 -7.00 22.84
N ALA A 5 5.11 -6.31 23.95
CA ALA A 5 4.05 -5.89 24.86
C ALA A 5 3.55 -4.50 24.43
N ILE A 6 2.24 -4.33 24.36
CA ILE A 6 1.56 -3.09 24.00
C ILE A 6 0.56 -2.74 25.09
N HIS A 7 0.57 -1.48 25.52
CA HIS A 7 -0.37 -0.97 26.51
C HIS A 7 -1.61 -0.46 25.79
N LEU A 8 -2.76 -0.98 26.19
CA LEU A 8 -4.07 -0.58 25.69
C LEU A 8 -4.92 -0.09 26.86
N THR A 9 -5.78 0.87 26.59
CA THR A 9 -6.81 1.26 27.54
C THR A 9 -7.84 0.13 27.67
N ARG A 10 -8.57 0.13 28.80
CA ARG A 10 -9.66 -0.84 29.01
C ARG A 10 -10.71 -0.78 27.90
N LYS A 11 -11.07 0.43 27.44
CA LYS A 11 -12.03 0.63 26.35
C LYS A 11 -11.55 -0.01 25.04
N GLU A 12 -10.28 0.12 24.71
CA GLU A 12 -9.71 -0.50 23.51
C GLU A 12 -9.70 -2.02 23.62
N LEU A 13 -9.35 -2.58 24.78
CA LEU A 13 -9.42 -4.02 25.04
C LEU A 13 -10.84 -4.56 24.89
N ASP A 14 -11.83 -3.91 25.50
CA ASP A 14 -13.24 -4.31 25.42
C ASP A 14 -13.74 -4.26 23.96
N THR A 15 -13.32 -3.23 23.22
CA THR A 15 -13.66 -3.09 21.79
C THR A 15 -13.00 -4.17 20.94
N LEU A 16 -11.72 -4.47 21.17
CA LEU A 16 -10.99 -5.54 20.49
C LEU A 16 -11.63 -6.91 20.74
N ALA A 17 -11.99 -7.21 22.00
CA ALA A 17 -12.65 -8.45 22.36
C ALA A 17 -14.02 -8.58 21.67
N PHE A 18 -14.81 -7.50 21.66
CA PHE A 18 -16.08 -7.47 20.95
C PHE A 18 -15.91 -7.71 19.44
N LEU A 19 -14.95 -7.06 18.79
CA LEU A 19 -14.68 -7.22 17.36
C LEU A 19 -14.16 -8.63 17.03
N ALA A 20 -13.28 -9.17 17.86
CA ALA A 20 -12.75 -10.53 17.74
C ALA A 20 -13.87 -11.56 17.78
N HIS A 21 -14.77 -11.44 18.77
CA HIS A 21 -15.94 -12.29 18.89
C HIS A 21 -16.88 -12.14 17.68
N LYS A 22 -17.20 -10.91 17.28
CA LYS A 22 -18.10 -10.64 16.15
C LYS A 22 -17.57 -11.20 14.82
N ARG A 23 -16.24 -11.25 14.65
CA ARG A 23 -15.58 -11.74 13.43
C ARG A 23 -15.09 -13.18 13.54
N SER A 24 -15.34 -13.87 14.66
CA SER A 24 -14.83 -15.22 14.94
C SER A 24 -13.32 -15.36 14.69
N ARG A 25 -12.55 -14.36 15.15
CA ARG A 25 -11.09 -14.28 14.97
C ARG A 25 -10.40 -13.99 16.29
N GLU A 26 -9.12 -14.33 16.37
CA GLU A 26 -8.28 -14.01 17.53
C GLU A 26 -7.99 -12.50 17.61
N GLN A 27 -7.89 -11.97 18.83
CA GLN A 27 -7.54 -10.55 19.05
C GLN A 27 -6.17 -10.21 18.43
N THR A 28 -5.21 -11.15 18.51
CA THR A 28 -3.88 -10.98 17.93
C THR A 28 -3.94 -10.79 16.41
N ASP A 29 -4.87 -11.45 15.72
CA ASP A 29 -5.01 -11.32 14.27
C ASP A 29 -5.59 -9.96 13.88
N LEU A 30 -6.52 -9.43 14.67
CA LEU A 30 -7.04 -8.07 14.47
C LEU A 30 -5.96 -7.02 14.72
N ILE A 31 -5.13 -7.19 15.75
CA ILE A 31 -4.02 -6.28 16.05
C ILE A 31 -3.01 -6.31 14.90
N ARG A 32 -2.63 -7.50 14.40
CA ARG A 32 -1.74 -7.63 13.24
C ARG A 32 -2.30 -6.94 12.00
N GLU A 33 -3.56 -7.21 11.66
CA GLU A 33 -4.24 -6.58 10.52
C GLU A 33 -4.27 -5.04 10.65
N ALA A 34 -4.57 -4.52 11.84
CA ALA A 34 -4.57 -3.09 12.11
C ALA A 34 -3.16 -2.48 11.92
N VAL A 35 -2.12 -3.15 12.43
CA VAL A 35 -0.73 -2.71 12.26
C VAL A 35 -0.32 -2.76 10.78
N ASP A 36 -0.61 -3.84 10.07
CA ASP A 36 -0.29 -3.97 8.64
C ASP A 36 -0.99 -2.88 7.83
N THR A 37 -2.28 -2.67 8.08
CA THR A 37 -3.08 -1.62 7.43
C THR A 37 -2.49 -0.23 7.71
N PHE A 38 -2.15 0.05 8.96
CA PHE A 38 -1.53 1.31 9.35
C PHE A 38 -0.21 1.54 8.63
N LEU A 39 0.67 0.52 8.56
CA LEU A 39 1.95 0.60 7.87
C LEU A 39 1.81 0.81 6.35
N VAL A 40 0.81 0.18 5.72
CA VAL A 40 0.50 0.38 4.30
C VAL A 40 -0.02 1.79 4.02
N GLN A 41 -0.60 2.47 5.01
CA GLN A 41 -1.08 3.84 4.84
C GLN A 41 0.00 4.91 5.05
N GLN A 42 1.19 4.54 5.56
CA GLN A 42 2.25 5.53 5.84
C GLN A 42 3.07 5.90 4.59
N PRO A 43 2.90 7.13 4.05
CA PRO A 43 3.53 7.55 2.80
C PRO A 43 5.05 7.46 2.83
N ALA A 44 5.66 7.71 4.00
CA ALA A 44 7.11 7.66 4.18
C ALA A 44 7.71 6.28 3.82
N ARG A 45 7.00 5.16 4.08
CA ARG A 45 7.46 3.83 3.65
C ARG A 45 7.15 3.54 2.18
N GLN A 46 6.07 4.12 1.63
CA GLN A 46 5.79 3.97 0.19
C GLN A 46 6.75 4.81 -0.67
N THR A 47 7.18 5.99 -0.24
CA THR A 47 8.03 6.87 -1.05
C THR A 47 9.36 6.22 -1.39
N ASP A 48 10.03 5.58 -0.41
CA ASP A 48 11.28 4.88 -0.69
C ASP A 48 11.06 3.62 -1.52
N ARG A 49 10.01 2.84 -1.25
CA ARG A 49 9.73 1.63 -2.05
C ARG A 49 9.33 1.97 -3.48
N ARG A 50 8.46 2.97 -3.67
CA ARG A 50 8.05 3.48 -4.99
C ARG A 50 9.22 4.09 -5.73
N ARG A 51 10.05 4.90 -5.07
CA ARG A 51 11.25 5.50 -5.68
C ARG A 51 12.25 4.42 -6.10
N VAL A 52 12.50 3.42 -5.24
CA VAL A 52 13.37 2.28 -5.58
C VAL A 52 12.82 1.50 -6.76
N THR A 53 11.52 1.17 -6.78
CA THR A 53 10.90 0.46 -7.90
C THR A 53 10.92 1.29 -9.18
N LEU A 54 10.62 2.58 -9.13
CA LEU A 54 10.69 3.46 -10.31
C LEU A 54 12.12 3.59 -10.83
N ASN A 55 13.11 3.68 -9.94
CA ASN A 55 14.53 3.69 -10.34
C ASN A 55 14.98 2.37 -10.95
N GLN A 56 14.50 1.22 -10.45
CA GLN A 56 14.80 -0.10 -11.03
C GLN A 56 14.17 -0.29 -12.41
N LEU A 57 12.97 0.25 -12.61
CA LEU A 57 12.26 0.15 -13.88
C LEU A 57 12.66 1.25 -14.87
N ALA A 58 13.39 2.28 -14.42
CA ALA A 58 13.81 3.40 -15.24
C ALA A 58 14.68 2.91 -16.40
N GLY A 59 14.25 3.19 -17.62
CA GLY A 59 15.00 2.86 -18.83
C GLY A 59 14.75 1.47 -19.42
N ILE A 60 13.87 0.64 -18.85
CA ILE A 60 13.47 -0.66 -19.43
C ILE A 60 12.99 -0.52 -20.89
N TRP A 61 12.40 0.63 -21.22
CA TRP A 61 11.81 0.91 -22.52
C TRP A 61 12.72 1.76 -23.42
N ARG A 62 13.90 2.17 -22.94
CA ARG A 62 14.78 3.15 -23.62
C ARG A 62 15.25 2.68 -25.00
N ASN A 63 15.56 1.40 -25.13
CA ASN A 63 16.14 0.82 -26.36
C ASN A 63 15.17 -0.09 -27.11
N ARG A 64 13.89 -0.08 -26.72
CA ARG A 64 12.86 -0.87 -27.39
C ARG A 64 12.41 -0.12 -28.64
N THR A 65 12.51 -0.79 -29.78
CA THR A 65 12.14 -0.25 -31.09
C THR A 65 10.74 -0.69 -31.53
N ASP A 66 10.09 -1.55 -30.73
CA ASP A 66 8.77 -2.12 -30.97
C ASP A 66 7.63 -1.30 -30.31
N LEU A 67 7.96 -0.13 -29.76
CA LEU A 67 7.02 0.71 -29.05
C LEU A 67 6.34 1.72 -29.98
N PRO A 68 5.07 2.06 -29.71
CA PRO A 68 4.38 3.07 -30.47
C PRO A 68 4.99 4.46 -30.22
N ASP A 69 4.74 5.38 -31.16
CA ASP A 69 5.07 6.79 -30.99
C ASP A 69 4.21 7.39 -29.87
N PHE A 70 4.82 7.53 -28.69
CA PHE A 70 4.16 8.07 -27.50
C PHE A 70 3.74 9.53 -27.66
N ASP A 71 4.45 10.32 -28.45
CA ASP A 71 4.11 11.73 -28.70
C ASP A 71 2.88 11.83 -29.62
N ALA A 72 2.74 10.92 -30.58
CA ALA A 72 1.53 10.81 -31.39
C ALA A 72 0.32 10.36 -30.55
N LEU A 73 0.47 9.33 -29.71
CA LEU A 73 -0.58 8.86 -28.80
C LEU A 73 -1.02 9.94 -27.80
N ARG A 74 -0.08 10.70 -27.23
CA ARG A 74 -0.37 11.81 -26.31
C ARG A 74 -1.23 12.88 -26.99
N ARG A 75 -0.85 13.28 -28.21
CA ARG A 75 -1.59 14.27 -29.01
C ARG A 75 -2.97 13.81 -29.44
N GLU A 76 -3.20 12.51 -29.59
CA GLU A 76 -4.54 11.96 -29.85
C GLU A 76 -5.44 12.11 -28.61
N TRP A 77 -4.89 11.80 -27.43
CA TRP A 77 -5.64 11.92 -26.18
C TRP A 77 -6.03 13.36 -25.85
N ASP A 78 -5.10 14.32 -26.02
CA ASP A 78 -5.35 15.73 -25.76
C ASP A 78 -6.43 16.32 -26.69
N ARG A 79 -6.62 15.76 -27.89
CA ARG A 79 -7.67 16.15 -28.86
C ARG A 79 -9.06 15.59 -28.57
N SER A 80 -9.15 14.58 -27.70
CA SER A 80 -10.42 13.94 -27.31
C SER A 80 -11.00 14.46 -26.00
N SER A 81 -10.35 15.46 -25.40
CA SER A 81 -10.76 16.15 -24.17
C SER A 81 -11.45 17.50 -24.39
N ASP A 82 -11.83 17.82 -25.63
CA ASP A 82 -12.71 18.95 -26.01
C ASP A 82 -14.14 18.46 -26.28
#